data_AF-A0A1Q2YMD4-F1
#
_entry.id   AF-A0A1Q2YMD4-F1
#
_cell.length_a   1.000
_cell.length_b   1.000
_cell.length_c   1.000
_cell.angle_alpha   90.00
_cell.angle_beta   90.00
_cell.angle_gamma   90.00
#
_symmetry.space_group_name_H-M   'P 1'
#
loop_
_entity.id
_entity.type
_entity.pdbx_description
1 polymer ?
#
loop_
_entity_poly.entity_id
_entity_poly.type
_entity_poly.pdbx_seq_one_letter_code
_entity_poly.pdbx_strand_id
1 'polypeptide(L)'
;MYYANSYTEQSVIGTAHGITSPNYSIHGGIHTDTIYNDVKINSGLGYVNQLTGYFYAQESGLYAFTIKNVNDGAMIWFGNSYAFSCCQPDDIPYNSDIGALIYTVGDDITAYVHFDAGQYYPMRIVLRYFT
;
A
#
# COMPACT_ATOMS: atom_id res chain seq x y z
N MET A 1 7.56 6.84 11.09
CA MET A 1 6.20 7.38 10.93
C MET A 1 5.18 6.23 10.97
N TYR A 2 3.91 6.44 11.36
CA TYR A 2 2.92 5.34 11.50
C TYR A 2 2.76 4.49 10.22
N TYR A 3 2.53 5.14 9.07
CA TYR A 3 2.34 4.48 7.77
C TYR A 3 3.53 3.63 7.33
N ALA A 4 4.73 4.01 7.74
CA ALA A 4 5.92 3.37 7.26
C ALA A 4 6.18 2.04 7.96
N ASN A 5 6.11 1.99 9.30
CA ASN A 5 6.53 0.78 10.02
C ASN A 5 5.67 0.50 11.25
N SER A 6 5.24 1.49 12.04
CA SER A 6 4.55 1.23 13.32
C SER A 6 3.23 0.47 13.18
N TYR A 7 2.60 0.48 12.00
CA TYR A 7 1.40 -0.33 11.76
C TYR A 7 1.67 -1.85 11.80
N THR A 8 2.92 -2.29 11.57
CA THR A 8 3.28 -3.72 11.59
C THR A 8 3.31 -4.31 13.01
N GLU A 9 3.30 -3.46 14.03
CA GLU A 9 3.19 -3.86 15.44
C GLU A 9 1.75 -4.19 15.86
N GLN A 10 0.77 -3.92 15.00
CA GLN A 10 -0.65 -4.17 15.27
C GLN A 10 -1.06 -5.61 14.93
N SER A 11 -2.16 -6.07 15.53
CA SER A 11 -2.73 -7.39 15.24
C SER A 11 -3.30 -7.45 13.82
N VAL A 12 -3.01 -8.55 13.11
CA VAL A 12 -3.55 -8.82 11.77
C VAL A 12 -5.04 -9.18 11.86
N ILE A 13 -5.88 -8.47 11.11
CA ILE A 13 -7.34 -8.74 10.99
C ILE A 13 -7.60 -9.86 9.98
N GLY A 14 -6.88 -9.86 8.86
CA GLY A 14 -7.00 -10.86 7.80
C GLY A 14 -5.97 -10.66 6.70
N THR A 15 -5.83 -11.66 5.82
CA THR A 15 -4.87 -11.68 4.72
C THR A 15 -5.54 -12.17 3.44
N ALA A 16 -5.15 -11.61 2.29
CA ALA A 16 -5.56 -12.07 0.97
C ALA A 16 -4.36 -12.05 0.01
N HIS A 17 -4.43 -12.86 -1.05
CA HIS A 17 -3.35 -13.03 -2.02
C HIS A 17 -3.87 -12.94 -3.46
N GLY A 18 -2.97 -12.68 -4.41
CA GLY A 18 -3.33 -12.66 -5.84
C GLY A 18 -4.18 -11.44 -6.24
N ILE A 19 -4.09 -10.34 -5.50
CA ILE A 19 -4.89 -9.14 -5.73
C ILE A 19 -4.32 -8.35 -6.90
N THR A 20 -5.02 -8.38 -8.03
CA THR A 20 -4.68 -7.60 -9.24
C THR A 20 -5.50 -6.32 -9.40
N SER A 21 -6.60 -6.20 -8.66
CA SER A 21 -7.45 -5.01 -8.58
C SER A 21 -7.39 -4.45 -7.14
N PRO A 22 -6.40 -3.60 -6.81
CA PRO A 22 -6.16 -3.16 -5.44
C PRO A 22 -7.13 -2.09 -4.95
N ASN A 23 -7.82 -1.40 -5.88
CA ASN A 23 -8.76 -0.33 -5.55
C ASN A 23 -10.05 -0.90 -4.96
N TYR A 24 -10.51 -0.31 -3.86
CA TYR A 24 -11.79 -0.63 -3.26
C TYR A 24 -12.43 0.64 -2.66
N SER A 25 -13.71 0.55 -2.31
CA SER A 25 -14.42 1.54 -1.50
C SER A 25 -15.17 0.80 -0.40
N ILE A 26 -15.40 1.48 0.73
CA ILE A 26 -16.08 0.95 1.91
C ILE A 26 -17.24 1.86 2.29
N HIS A 27 -18.22 1.33 3.02
CA HIS A 27 -19.35 2.15 3.50
C HIS A 27 -18.91 3.15 4.58
N GLY A 28 -17.91 2.79 5.40
CA GLY A 28 -17.47 3.59 6.55
C GLY A 28 -18.43 3.53 7.74
N GLY A 29 -18.01 4.04 8.90
CA GLY A 29 -18.80 3.99 10.14
C GLY A 29 -18.96 2.57 10.69
N ILE A 30 -20.03 2.29 11.45
CA ILE A 30 -20.22 0.98 12.11
C ILE A 30 -20.81 -0.04 11.13
N HIS A 31 -20.01 -0.44 10.14
CA HIS A 31 -20.33 -1.48 9.16
C HIS A 31 -19.21 -2.51 9.09
N THR A 32 -19.57 -3.73 8.66
CA THR A 32 -18.59 -4.73 8.23
C THR A 32 -18.53 -4.72 6.72
N ASP A 33 -17.39 -4.32 6.17
CA ASP A 33 -17.12 -4.36 4.74
C ASP A 33 -16.27 -5.59 4.41
N THR A 34 -16.44 -6.15 3.21
CA THR A 34 -15.55 -7.19 2.69
C THR A 34 -14.67 -6.58 1.60
N ILE A 35 -13.37 -6.55 1.81
CA ILE A 35 -12.38 -6.15 0.80
C ILE A 35 -11.66 -7.39 0.25
N TYR A 36 -11.23 -7.32 -1.01
CA TYR A 36 -10.49 -8.40 -1.68
C TYR A 36 -11.18 -9.77 -1.60
N ASN A 37 -12.51 -9.76 -1.70
CA ASN A 37 -13.44 -10.91 -1.64
C ASN A 37 -13.52 -11.66 -0.30
N ASP A 38 -12.46 -11.66 0.50
CA ASP A 38 -12.35 -12.57 1.65
C ASP A 38 -12.08 -11.86 3.00
N VAL A 39 -11.61 -10.61 2.99
CA VAL A 39 -11.20 -9.92 4.22
C VAL A 39 -12.32 -9.05 4.76
N LYS A 40 -12.87 -9.44 5.91
CA LYS A 40 -13.89 -8.67 6.62
C LYS A 40 -13.25 -7.63 7.54
N ILE A 41 -13.59 -6.37 7.35
CA ILE A 41 -13.10 -5.24 8.15
C ILE A 41 -14.28 -4.54 8.82
N ASN A 42 -14.10 -4.12 10.07
CA ASN A 42 -15.03 -3.21 10.74
C ASN A 42 -14.47 -1.79 10.61
N SER A 43 -15.02 -1.02 9.68
CA SER A 43 -14.51 0.31 9.36
C SER A 43 -14.58 1.25 10.57
N GLY A 44 -15.59 1.12 11.43
CA GLY A 44 -15.77 1.93 12.64
C GLY A 44 -14.72 1.71 13.74
N LEU A 45 -13.83 0.73 13.59
CA LEU A 45 -12.68 0.53 14.49
C LEU A 45 -11.37 1.07 13.90
N GLY A 46 -11.39 1.54 12.65
CA GLY A 46 -10.20 1.82 11.87
C GLY A 46 -9.44 0.56 11.46
N TYR A 47 -8.65 0.67 10.41
CA TYR A 47 -7.78 -0.41 9.95
C TYR A 47 -6.62 0.13 9.10
N VAL A 48 -5.61 -0.71 8.91
CA VAL A 48 -4.53 -0.48 7.96
C VAL A 48 -4.50 -1.63 6.96
N ASN A 49 -4.39 -1.30 5.69
CA ASN A 49 -4.19 -2.25 4.62
C ASN A 49 -2.76 -2.13 4.09
N GLN A 50 -2.02 -3.24 4.12
CA GLN A 50 -0.70 -3.36 3.49
C GLN A 50 -0.84 -4.25 2.25
N LEU A 51 -0.47 -3.72 1.09
CA LEU A 51 -0.23 -4.50 -0.12
C LEU A 51 1.27 -4.58 -0.37
N THR A 52 1.76 -5.80 -0.57
CA THR A 52 3.14 -6.06 -1.02
C THR A 52 3.12 -6.90 -2.28
N GLY A 53 4.06 -6.64 -3.18
CA GLY A 53 4.20 -7.37 -4.42
C GLY A 53 5.34 -6.83 -5.26
N TYR A 54 5.50 -7.36 -6.47
CA TYR A 54 6.48 -6.85 -7.42
C TYR A 54 5.77 -6.20 -8.59
N PHE A 55 6.14 -4.97 -8.89
CA PHE A 55 5.74 -4.30 -10.13
C PHE A 55 6.69 -4.74 -11.25
N TYR A 56 6.13 -5.35 -12.30
CA TYR A 56 6.87 -5.75 -13.49
C TYR A 56 6.75 -4.65 -14.56
N ALA A 57 7.87 -4.03 -14.92
CA ALA A 57 7.90 -3.03 -15.98
C ALA A 57 8.03 -3.73 -17.34
N GLN A 58 6.97 -3.68 -18.15
CA GLN A 58 6.99 -4.24 -19.50
C GLN A 58 7.86 -3.43 -20.46
N GLU A 59 7.94 -2.11 -20.25
CA GLU A 59 8.67 -1.17 -21.08
C GLU A 59 9.56 -0.28 -20.19
N SER A 60 10.66 0.22 -20.75
CA SER A 60 11.47 1.22 -20.06
C SER A 60 10.80 2.58 -20.20
N GLY A 61 10.71 3.34 -19.11
CA GLY A 61 10.18 4.69 -19.17
C GLY A 61 9.60 5.19 -17.86
N LEU A 62 8.94 6.34 -17.94
CA LEU A 62 8.33 7.02 -16.80
C LEU A 62 6.91 6.49 -16.57
N TYR A 63 6.68 5.86 -15.43
CA TYR A 63 5.39 5.38 -14.98
C TYR A 63 4.77 6.37 -14.00
N ALA A 64 3.47 6.62 -14.13
CA ALA A 64 2.71 7.48 -13.24
C ALA A 64 1.87 6.65 -12.27
N PHE A 65 2.02 6.89 -10.97
CA PHE A 65 1.20 6.31 -9.91
C PHE A 65 0.34 7.41 -9.31
N THR A 66 -0.97 7.15 -9.20
CA THR A 66 -1.92 8.14 -8.69
C THR A 66 -2.73 7.53 -7.57
N ILE A 67 -2.84 8.28 -6.47
CA ILE A 67 -3.80 8.04 -5.40
C ILE A 67 -4.88 9.10 -5.51
N LYS A 68 -6.14 8.66 -5.49
CA LYS A 68 -7.30 9.55 -5.54
C LYS A 68 -8.32 9.19 -4.48
N ASN A 69 -9.00 10.20 -3.94
CA ASN A 69 -10.09 10.05 -2.98
C ASN A 69 -9.72 9.12 -1.81
N VAL A 70 -8.47 9.17 -1.37
CA VAL A 70 -8.05 8.37 -0.22
C VAL A 70 -8.68 8.96 1.03
N ASN A 71 -9.21 8.11 1.87
CA ASN A 71 -9.69 8.49 3.19
C ASN A 71 -9.25 7.38 4.15
N ASP A 72 -8.35 7.62 5.11
CA ASP A 72 -7.79 8.92 5.53
C ASP A 72 -6.42 9.23 4.92
N GLY A 73 -5.65 8.22 4.53
CA GLY A 73 -4.34 8.48 3.91
C GLY A 73 -3.67 7.24 3.38
N ALA A 74 -2.62 7.45 2.59
CA ALA A 74 -1.83 6.39 2.00
C ALA A 74 -0.35 6.75 1.87
N MET A 75 0.48 5.72 1.79
CA MET A 75 1.91 5.81 1.52
C MET A 75 2.33 4.70 0.57
N ILE A 76 3.20 5.02 -0.40
CA ILE A 76 3.66 4.06 -1.44
C ILE A 76 5.18 4.08 -1.53
N TRP A 77 5.77 2.90 -1.72
CA TRP A 77 7.18 2.68 -1.99
C TRP A 77 7.37 1.83 -3.24
N PHE A 78 8.44 2.12 -3.97
CA PHE A 78 9.01 1.23 -4.98
C PHE A 78 10.50 1.01 -4.71
N GLY A 79 10.98 -0.16 -5.12
CA GLY A 79 12.39 -0.51 -5.08
C GLY A 79 12.85 -1.12 -3.76
N ASN A 80 14.08 -1.64 -3.82
CA ASN A 80 14.70 -2.38 -2.72
C ASN A 80 14.96 -1.47 -1.51
N SER A 81 15.05 -2.08 -0.33
CA SER A 81 15.42 -1.45 0.95
C SER A 81 14.38 -0.52 1.57
N TYR A 82 13.43 0.05 0.81
CA TYR A 82 12.36 0.89 1.36
C TYR A 82 10.96 0.31 1.22
N ALA A 83 10.64 -0.39 0.11
CA ALA A 83 9.43 -1.18 0.04
C ALA A 83 9.57 -2.45 0.90
N PHE A 84 10.54 -3.29 0.53
CA PHE A 84 11.04 -4.46 1.27
C PHE A 84 12.28 -5.00 0.53
N SER A 85 12.98 -5.96 1.13
CA SER A 85 14.14 -6.62 0.51
C SER A 85 13.69 -7.65 -0.54
N CYS A 86 14.40 -7.76 -1.68
CA CYS A 86 14.11 -8.79 -2.68
C CYS A 86 14.00 -10.19 -2.04
N CYS A 87 13.00 -10.95 -2.47
CA CYS A 87 12.65 -12.28 -1.98
C CYS A 87 12.17 -12.33 -0.51
N GLN A 88 11.89 -11.19 0.13
CA GLN A 88 11.41 -11.09 1.52
C GLN A 88 10.23 -10.11 1.64
N PRO A 89 9.07 -10.37 1.00
CA PRO A 89 7.94 -9.43 0.97
C PRO A 89 7.26 -9.22 2.33
N ASP A 90 7.50 -10.12 3.29
CA ASP A 90 6.96 -10.04 4.65
C ASP A 90 7.91 -9.34 5.64
N ASP A 91 9.16 -9.09 5.23
CA ASP A 91 10.17 -8.42 6.06
C ASP A 91 10.19 -6.92 5.75
N ILE A 92 9.36 -6.18 6.48
CA ILE A 92 9.22 -4.74 6.31
C ILE A 92 10.35 -4.00 7.05
N PRO A 93 11.13 -3.14 6.35
CA PRO A 93 12.25 -2.43 6.96
C PRO A 93 11.78 -1.45 8.04
N TYR A 94 12.49 -1.37 9.16
CA TYR A 94 12.09 -0.57 10.34
C TYR A 94 12.10 0.96 10.14
N ASN A 95 12.77 1.49 9.11
CA ASN A 95 12.81 2.92 8.80
C ASN A 95 12.72 3.17 7.30
N SER A 96 11.49 3.15 6.79
CA SER A 96 11.19 3.37 5.37
C SER A 96 10.62 4.75 5.04
N ASP A 97 10.46 5.64 6.03
CA ASP A 97 9.86 6.97 5.87
C ASP A 97 10.50 7.75 4.70
N ILE A 98 11.83 7.75 4.65
CA ILE A 98 12.64 8.54 3.70
C ILE A 98 12.53 8.05 2.25
N GLY A 99 12.07 6.82 2.03
CA GLY A 99 12.01 6.18 0.72
C GLY A 99 10.62 6.18 0.10
N ALA A 100 9.63 6.82 0.73
CA ALA A 100 8.28 6.88 0.21
C ALA A 100 8.25 7.70 -1.09
N LEU A 101 7.65 7.13 -2.13
CA LEU A 101 7.36 7.83 -3.38
C LEU A 101 6.17 8.78 -3.20
N ILE A 102 5.12 8.28 -2.53
CA ILE A 102 3.89 9.01 -2.26
C ILE A 102 3.62 8.96 -0.77
N TYR A 103 3.22 10.10 -0.22
CA TYR A 103 2.54 10.21 1.07
C TYR A 103 1.40 11.23 0.94
N THR A 104 0.20 10.85 1.36
CA THR A 104 -0.96 11.74 1.38
C THR A 104 -1.90 11.42 2.54
N VAL A 105 -2.60 12.44 3.01
CA VAL A 105 -3.61 12.39 4.09
C VAL A 105 -4.95 12.96 3.60
N GLY A 106 -5.37 12.53 2.41
CA GLY A 106 -6.68 12.87 1.84
C GLY A 106 -6.61 13.53 0.46
N ASP A 107 -5.45 14.09 0.10
CA ASP A 107 -5.26 14.78 -1.17
C ASP A 107 -4.98 13.80 -2.31
N ASP A 108 -5.54 14.11 -3.48
CA ASP A 108 -5.17 13.48 -4.74
C ASP A 108 -3.71 13.81 -5.08
N ILE A 109 -2.92 12.78 -5.39
CA ILE A 109 -1.48 12.94 -5.67
C ILE A 109 -1.03 11.99 -6.77
N THR A 110 -0.22 12.50 -7.69
CA THR A 110 0.47 11.72 -8.72
C THR A 110 1.97 11.84 -8.51
N ALA A 111 2.67 10.71 -8.53
CA ALA A 111 4.13 10.67 -8.57
C ALA A 111 4.60 9.83 -9.76
N TYR A 112 5.84 10.08 -10.16
CA TYR A 112 6.44 9.48 -11.34
C TYR A 112 7.73 8.74 -10.96
N VAL A 113 7.93 7.55 -11.51
CA VAL A 113 9.15 6.76 -11.35
C VAL A 113 9.58 6.20 -12.69
N HIS A 114 10.88 6.27 -12.97
CA HIS A 114 11.44 5.61 -14.14
C HIS A 114 11.74 4.14 -13.82
N PHE A 115 11.30 3.24 -14.71
CA PHE A 115 11.64 1.81 -14.63
C PHE A 115 12.30 1.34 -15.91
N ASP A 116 13.05 0.25 -15.80
CA ASP A 116 13.67 -0.45 -16.91
C ASP A 116 12.85 -1.70 -17.26
N ALA A 117 12.66 -1.93 -18.57
CA ALA A 117 11.92 -3.07 -19.08
C ALA A 117 12.47 -4.41 -18.57
N GLY A 118 11.58 -5.36 -18.31
CA GLY A 118 11.91 -6.72 -17.92
C GLY A 118 12.31 -6.88 -16.45
N GLN A 119 12.27 -5.81 -15.65
CA GLN A 119 12.66 -5.84 -14.24
C GLN A 119 11.43 -5.93 -13.31
N TYR A 120 11.66 -6.52 -12.13
CA TYR A 120 10.69 -6.60 -11.04
C TYR A 120 11.13 -5.67 -9.89
N TYR A 121 10.25 -4.75 -9.53
CA TYR A 121 10.50 -3.78 -8.45
C TYR A 121 9.61 -4.11 -7.26
N PRO A 122 10.18 -4.36 -6.06
CA PRO A 122 9.40 -4.41 -4.83
C PRO A 122 8.48 -3.20 -4.72
N MET A 123 7.22 -3.44 -4.43
CA MET A 123 6.18 -2.42 -4.28
C MET A 123 5.47 -2.65 -2.96
N ARG A 124 5.35 -1.59 -2.19
CA ARG A 124 4.52 -1.59 -0.98
C ARG A 124 3.57 -0.42 -1.01
N ILE A 125 2.31 -0.68 -0.67
CA ILE A 125 1.28 0.34 -0.54
C ILE A 125 0.65 0.14 0.85
N VAL A 126 0.61 1.20 1.63
CA VAL A 126 -0.05 1.22 2.93
C VAL A 126 -1.18 2.23 2.87
N LEU A 127 -2.40 1.78 3.10
CA LEU A 127 -3.57 2.64 3.25
C LEU A 127 -4.06 2.56 4.69
N ARG A 128 -4.40 3.69 5.28
CA ARG A 128 -4.97 3.78 6.62
C ARG A 128 -6.36 4.40 6.54
N TYR A 129 -7.29 3.77 7.24
CA TYR A 129 -8.59 4.32 7.56
C TYR A 129 -8.77 4.37 9.07
N PHE A 130 -9.28 5.47 9.60
CA PHE A 130 -9.69 5.66 10.97
C PHE A 130 -10.94 6.55 11.01
N THR A 131 -11.66 6.51 12.13
CA THR A 131 -12.84 7.35 12.37
C THR A 131 -12.59 8.32 13.51
#